data_AF-B4HME2-F1
#
_entry.id   AF-B4HME2-F1
#
_cell.length_a   1.000
_cell.length_b   1.000
_cell.length_c   1.000
_cell.angle_alpha   90.00
_cell.angle_beta   90.00
_cell.angle_gamma   90.00
#
_symmetry.space_group_name_H-M   'P 1'
#
loop_
_entity.id
_entity.type
_entity.pdbx_description
1 polymer ?
#
loop_
_entity_poly.entity_id
_entity_poly.type
_entity_poly.pdbx_seq_one_letter_code
_entity_poly.pdbx_strand_id
1 'polypeptide(L)'
;MPSLLEALERKYFAECEFENAHQPELHKRSDLPNDFTVTKCGGRMEFSIFIPRLSPLTSVPALLVLNDCDIDSAGDFDSIREKCQRVRELDLAQNKLSDWSEVFSILEHMPRIEFLNLSKNQLASPIGTLPTAPTINLKSLVLNGTYLDWACVDTLLKNLPVLQELHLSLNNYRQVLIDAEEAEQRLQETETPEETERRITKAHPALKTLHFTGNPVEHWQEICRLGRLFPNLEALVLADCPIKSLQAEESSETHRYFPSLRLLNLSSAQLDSWAAIDELAKFSELRNLRVKHWPLWESLECTEHERRQLLIARLPNVEMLNGGGKISNDERVDSERAFVRYYMDKPEEERPARYQELLQIHGKLDPLVNVSLKPDKRVKVLFTYNDVSESRFVDIYLTVNDLKVKLEKLVGLAPNKMRLYYLDQDYKEFGPEEMRFPNKQLYSYNIQSGDEIIIDAKK
;
A
#
# COMPACT_ATOMS: atom_id res chain seq x y z
N MET A 1 29.29 14.29 22.94
CA MET A 1 27.99 13.62 23.20
C MET A 1 28.34 12.16 23.53
N PRO A 2 27.43 11.25 23.91
CA PRO A 2 27.89 9.91 24.28
C PRO A 2 28.45 9.19 23.05
N SER A 3 29.52 8.44 23.24
CA SER A 3 29.97 7.46 22.25
C SER A 3 29.00 6.27 22.17
N LEU A 4 29.10 5.47 21.10
CA LEU A 4 28.38 4.21 20.95
C LEU A 4 28.65 3.29 22.14
N LEU A 5 29.89 3.19 22.59
CA LEU A 5 30.28 2.41 23.76
C LEU A 5 29.59 2.91 25.03
N GLU A 6 29.60 4.21 25.30
CA GLU A 6 28.93 4.77 26.48
C GLU A 6 27.41 4.55 26.42
N ALA A 7 26.80 4.66 25.24
CA ALA A 7 25.38 4.37 25.05
C ALA A 7 25.06 2.88 25.30
N LEU A 8 25.91 1.98 24.81
CA LEU A 8 25.80 0.54 25.08
C LEU A 8 25.93 0.24 26.57
N GLU A 9 26.91 0.83 27.23
CA GLU A 9 27.15 0.67 28.66
C GLU A 9 25.96 1.13 29.49
N ARG A 10 25.44 2.32 29.20
CA ARG A 10 24.23 2.84 29.87
C ARG A 10 23.02 1.95 29.65
N LYS A 11 22.85 1.38 28.46
CA LYS A 11 21.65 0.61 28.11
C LYS A 11 21.67 -0.84 28.58
N TYR A 12 22.84 -1.49 28.53
CA TYR A 12 22.95 -2.94 28.73
C TYR A 12 23.82 -3.36 29.91
N PHE A 13 24.66 -2.45 30.43
CA PHE A 13 25.65 -2.78 31.46
C PHE A 13 25.54 -1.91 32.72
N ALA A 14 24.69 -0.88 32.73
CA ALA A 14 24.45 -0.07 33.92
C ALA A 14 23.80 -0.92 35.03
N GLU A 15 24.38 -0.86 36.24
CA GLU A 15 23.77 -1.47 37.40
C GLU A 15 22.52 -0.66 37.80
N CYS A 16 21.37 -1.33 38.00
CA CYS A 16 20.23 -0.67 38.63
C CYS A 16 20.57 -0.35 40.09
N GLU A 17 21.02 0.88 40.36
CA GLU A 17 21.07 1.40 41.73
C GLU A 17 19.63 1.64 42.21
N PHE A 18 19.08 0.66 42.94
CA PHE A 18 17.89 0.90 43.75
C PHE A 18 18.32 1.60 45.04
N GLU A 19 17.96 2.87 45.21
CA GLU A 19 18.29 3.75 46.36
C GLU A 19 17.94 3.18 47.74
N ASN A 20 17.21 2.06 47.84
CA ASN A 20 16.72 1.48 49.10
C ASN A 20 17.47 0.23 49.59
N ALA A 21 18.59 -0.16 48.97
CA ALA A 21 19.29 -1.40 49.31
C ALA A 21 20.04 -1.39 50.67
N HIS A 22 20.05 -0.27 51.40
CA HIS A 22 20.85 -0.10 52.63
C HIS A 22 20.04 0.08 53.93
N GLN A 23 18.73 -0.14 53.96
CA GLN A 23 17.97 -0.15 55.22
C GLN A 23 17.89 -1.56 55.83
N PRO A 24 18.47 -1.81 57.03
CA PRO A 24 18.56 -3.13 57.61
C PRO A 24 17.42 -3.39 58.62
N GLU A 25 16.19 -3.66 58.17
CA GLU A 25 15.18 -4.34 59.00
C GLU A 25 14.27 -5.22 58.14
N LEU A 26 14.66 -6.49 57.93
CA LEU A 26 13.85 -7.49 57.22
C LEU A 26 13.72 -8.75 58.10
N HIS A 27 12.51 -9.06 58.54
CA HIS A 27 12.19 -10.33 59.21
C HIS A 27 11.65 -11.34 58.20
N LYS A 28 12.36 -12.46 58.01
CA LYS A 28 11.87 -13.61 57.24
C LYS A 28 10.79 -14.33 58.05
N ARG A 29 9.57 -14.43 57.52
CA ARG A 29 8.53 -15.32 58.03
C ARG A 29 8.68 -16.70 57.39
N SER A 30 8.70 -17.76 58.19
CA SER A 30 8.89 -19.15 57.78
C SER A 30 7.69 -19.76 57.02
N ASP A 31 6.61 -19.01 56.91
CA ASP A 31 5.29 -19.40 56.42
C ASP A 31 4.99 -18.90 54.98
N LEU A 32 5.97 -18.25 54.31
CA LEU A 32 5.87 -17.78 52.92
C LEU A 32 6.92 -18.47 52.02
N PRO A 33 6.63 -18.72 50.73
CA PRO A 33 7.63 -19.18 49.75
C PRO A 33 8.82 -18.22 49.70
N ASN A 34 10.03 -18.75 49.46
CA ASN A 34 11.35 -18.13 49.70
C ASN A 34 11.66 -16.72 49.11
N ASP A 35 10.73 -16.00 48.51
CA ASP A 35 10.98 -14.76 47.76
C ASP A 35 10.18 -13.53 48.22
N PHE A 36 9.50 -13.59 49.38
CA PHE A 36 8.74 -12.44 49.91
C PHE A 36 9.25 -12.00 51.29
N THR A 37 9.56 -10.70 51.39
CA THR A 37 9.82 -10.03 52.67
C THR A 37 8.76 -8.98 52.97
N VAL A 38 8.30 -8.94 54.22
CA VAL A 38 7.25 -8.00 54.68
C VAL A 38 7.83 -7.10 55.77
N THR A 39 7.83 -5.80 55.53
CA THR A 39 8.20 -4.78 56.53
C THR A 39 6.92 -4.16 57.08
N LYS A 40 6.78 -4.10 58.41
CA LYS A 40 5.56 -3.59 59.05
C LYS A 40 5.80 -2.19 59.61
N CYS A 41 5.64 -1.17 58.77
CA CYS A 41 5.62 0.22 59.22
C CYS A 41 4.16 0.74 59.20
N GLY A 42 3.62 1.07 60.36
CA GLY A 42 2.37 1.86 60.51
C GLY A 42 1.18 1.42 59.65
N GLY A 43 0.44 0.38 60.06
CA GLY A 43 -0.93 0.12 59.62
C GLY A 43 -1.18 -0.27 58.14
N ARG A 44 -0.20 -0.15 57.24
CA ARG A 44 -0.26 -0.64 55.85
C ARG A 44 0.76 -1.74 55.63
N MET A 45 0.36 -2.75 54.85
CA MET A 45 1.18 -3.90 54.51
C MET A 45 1.75 -3.66 53.10
N GLU A 46 3.06 -3.47 53.00
CA GLU A 46 3.76 -3.34 51.71
C GLU A 46 4.44 -4.66 51.35
N PHE A 47 4.34 -5.05 50.08
CA PHE A 47 4.99 -6.24 49.55
C PHE A 47 6.20 -5.82 48.72
N SER A 48 7.37 -6.41 49.01
CA SER A 48 8.56 -6.29 48.18
C SER A 48 8.73 -7.57 47.37
N ILE A 49 8.83 -7.43 46.04
CA ILE A 49 9.09 -8.54 45.12
C ILE A 49 10.60 -8.58 44.89
N PHE A 50 11.26 -9.67 45.24
CA PHE A 50 12.65 -9.88 44.89
C PHE A 50 12.75 -10.23 43.40
N ILE A 51 13.29 -9.31 42.59
CA ILE A 51 13.66 -9.59 41.20
C ILE A 51 15.13 -10.06 41.23
N PRO A 52 15.45 -11.32 40.91
CA PRO A 52 16.83 -11.78 40.87
C PRO A 52 17.62 -10.94 39.88
N ARG A 53 18.74 -10.35 40.33
CA ARG A 53 19.68 -9.63 39.48
C ARG A 53 20.17 -10.61 38.40
N LEU A 54 19.81 -10.36 37.14
CA LEU A 54 20.48 -11.00 36.02
C LEU A 54 21.98 -10.69 36.12
N SER A 55 22.84 -11.68 35.97
CA SER A 55 24.29 -11.45 35.92
C SER A 55 24.58 -10.38 34.86
N PRO A 56 25.57 -9.48 35.08
CA PRO A 56 25.96 -8.50 34.07
C PRO A 56 26.17 -9.24 32.75
N LEU A 57 25.50 -8.77 31.69
CA LEU A 57 25.71 -9.34 30.37
C LEU A 57 27.20 -9.24 30.05
N THR A 58 27.85 -10.34 29.65
CA THR A 58 29.23 -10.30 29.14
C THR A 58 29.28 -9.84 27.68
N SER A 59 28.13 -9.84 26.99
CA SER A 59 27.98 -9.42 25.59
C SER A 59 26.56 -8.92 25.34
N VAL A 60 26.40 -7.98 24.43
CA VAL A 60 25.08 -7.42 24.06
C VAL A 60 24.29 -8.34 23.12
N PRO A 61 22.96 -8.14 22.95
CA PRO A 61 22.14 -8.89 22.02
C PRO A 61 22.58 -8.75 20.55
N ALA A 62 22.12 -9.67 19.69
CA ALA A 62 22.44 -9.62 18.26
C ALA A 62 21.80 -8.44 17.51
N LEU A 63 20.70 -7.91 18.04
CA LEU A 63 20.02 -6.69 17.57
C LEU A 63 20.25 -5.58 18.58
N LEU A 64 20.80 -4.47 18.12
CA LEU A 64 20.99 -3.25 18.90
C LEU A 64 20.18 -2.12 18.29
N VAL A 65 19.32 -1.51 19.11
CA VAL A 65 18.58 -0.30 18.74
C VAL A 65 19.03 0.82 19.65
N LEU A 66 19.71 1.81 19.10
CA LEU A 66 20.28 2.95 19.82
C LEU A 66 19.90 4.25 19.10
N ASN A 67 18.61 4.37 18.81
CA ASN A 67 18.06 5.53 18.09
C ASN A 67 17.95 6.72 19.03
N ASP A 68 18.19 7.92 18.51
CA ASP A 68 18.01 9.19 19.25
C ASP A 68 18.75 9.20 20.60
N CYS A 69 19.99 8.68 20.59
CA CYS A 69 20.85 8.57 21.77
C CYS A 69 21.96 9.62 21.79
N ASP A 70 21.90 10.62 20.91
CA ASP A 70 22.93 11.65 20.72
C ASP A 70 24.33 11.10 20.36
N ILE A 71 24.43 9.89 19.81
CA ILE A 71 25.71 9.23 19.54
C ILE A 71 26.48 9.98 18.45
N ASP A 72 27.73 10.38 18.73
CA ASP A 72 28.56 11.15 17.79
C ASP A 72 29.87 10.45 17.37
N SER A 73 30.22 9.37 18.08
CA SER A 73 31.48 8.64 17.93
C SER A 73 31.30 7.18 18.37
N ALA A 74 32.24 6.31 18.04
CA ALA A 74 32.23 4.90 18.44
C ALA A 74 32.63 4.75 19.92
N GLY A 75 33.70 5.41 20.33
CA GLY A 75 34.36 5.18 21.63
C GLY A 75 35.52 4.19 21.49
N ASP A 76 35.80 3.41 22.55
CA ASP A 76 36.91 2.45 22.53
C ASP A 76 36.61 1.23 21.66
N PHE A 77 37.35 1.08 20.57
CA PHE A 77 37.13 0.05 19.56
C PHE A 77 37.37 -1.37 20.06
N ASP A 78 38.33 -1.58 20.97
CA ASP A 78 38.60 -2.90 21.55
C ASP A 78 37.44 -3.37 22.44
N SER A 79 36.89 -2.46 23.26
CA SER A 79 35.70 -2.72 24.06
C SER A 79 34.46 -2.96 23.21
N ILE A 80 34.29 -2.21 22.11
CA ILE A 80 33.21 -2.47 21.14
C ILE A 80 33.38 -3.87 20.55
N ARG A 81 34.59 -4.21 20.10
CA ARG A 81 34.89 -5.53 19.55
C ARG A 81 34.57 -6.62 20.54
N GLU A 82 34.92 -6.50 21.82
CA GLU A 82 34.62 -7.50 22.86
C GLU A 82 33.12 -7.62 23.15
N LYS A 83 32.45 -6.48 23.38
CA LYS A 83 31.04 -6.45 23.80
C LYS A 83 30.09 -6.82 22.66
N CYS A 84 30.45 -6.53 21.41
CA CYS A 84 29.59 -6.59 20.23
C CYS A 84 29.92 -7.74 19.25
N GLN A 85 30.72 -8.74 19.64
CA GLN A 85 31.14 -9.86 18.76
C GLN A 85 29.98 -10.64 18.10
N ARG A 86 28.77 -10.55 18.66
CA ARG A 86 27.58 -11.29 18.22
C ARG A 86 26.53 -10.42 17.52
N VAL A 87 26.78 -9.11 17.43
CA VAL A 87 25.85 -8.15 16.81
C VAL A 87 25.76 -8.42 15.32
N ARG A 88 24.52 -8.47 14.83
CA ARG A 88 24.16 -8.62 13.41
C ARG A 88 23.38 -7.43 12.89
N GLU A 89 22.61 -6.77 13.75
CA GLU A 89 21.77 -5.65 13.37
C GLU A 89 22.03 -4.48 14.30
N LEU A 90 22.35 -3.32 13.71
CA LEU A 90 22.64 -2.10 14.44
C LEU A 90 21.79 -0.96 13.87
N ASP A 91 20.88 -0.46 14.70
CA ASP A 91 20.08 0.72 14.41
C ASP A 91 20.64 1.92 15.20
N LEU A 92 21.17 2.89 14.45
CA LEU A 92 21.74 4.14 14.91
C LEU A 92 21.00 5.34 14.28
N ALA A 93 19.74 5.17 13.92
CA ALA A 93 18.96 6.25 13.35
C ALA A 93 18.84 7.44 14.32
N GLN A 94 18.77 8.67 13.78
CA GLN A 94 18.60 9.90 14.55
C GLN A 94 19.71 10.16 15.57
N ASN A 95 20.96 9.83 15.22
CA ASN A 95 22.13 10.20 16.01
C ASN A 95 22.89 11.35 15.34
N LYS A 96 24.09 11.63 15.83
CA LYS A 96 24.92 12.78 15.44
C LYS A 96 26.21 12.35 14.76
N LEU A 97 26.23 11.15 14.16
CA LEU A 97 27.34 10.69 13.34
C LEU A 97 27.45 11.58 12.09
N SER A 98 28.67 12.01 11.80
CA SER A 98 28.96 12.89 10.66
C SER A 98 30.19 12.47 9.85
N ASP A 99 31.06 11.64 10.42
CA ASP A 99 32.25 11.11 9.79
C ASP A 99 32.05 9.65 9.38
N TRP A 100 32.23 9.37 8.09
CA TRP A 100 32.19 8.01 7.56
C TRP A 100 33.35 7.15 8.04
N SER A 101 34.51 7.73 8.34
CA SER A 101 35.67 7.00 8.88
C SER A 101 35.31 6.32 10.21
N GLU A 102 34.52 7.00 11.03
CA GLU A 102 34.00 6.49 12.30
C GLU A 102 33.04 5.32 12.06
N VAL A 103 32.10 5.48 11.12
CA VAL A 103 31.16 4.42 10.74
C VAL A 103 31.90 3.17 10.25
N PHE A 104 32.90 3.32 9.40
CA PHE A 104 33.70 2.20 8.92
C PHE A 104 34.53 1.54 10.03
N SER A 105 35.01 2.33 10.99
CA SER A 105 35.73 1.80 12.15
C SER A 105 34.80 0.97 13.06
N ILE A 106 33.56 1.43 13.28
CA ILE A 106 32.53 0.64 13.99
C ILE A 106 32.30 -0.69 13.27
N LEU A 107 32.14 -0.64 11.94
CA LEU A 107 31.90 -1.79 11.09
C LEU A 107 33.05 -2.81 11.12
N GLU A 108 34.32 -2.36 11.12
CA GLU A 108 35.50 -3.21 11.24
C GLU A 108 35.58 -3.94 12.61
N HIS A 109 35.02 -3.33 13.66
CA HIS A 109 34.99 -3.88 15.01
C HIS A 109 33.71 -4.69 15.30
N MET A 110 32.75 -4.72 14.37
CA MET A 110 31.53 -5.53 14.42
C MET A 110 31.45 -6.51 13.23
N PRO A 111 32.31 -7.54 13.17
CA PRO A 111 32.53 -8.33 11.94
C PRO A 111 31.33 -9.18 11.49
N ARG A 112 30.30 -9.35 12.32
CA ARG A 112 29.08 -10.13 12.00
C ARG A 112 27.90 -9.27 11.58
N ILE A 113 28.08 -7.97 11.42
CA ILE A 113 27.01 -7.05 11.06
C ILE A 113 26.48 -7.34 9.65
N GLU A 114 25.18 -7.51 9.55
CA GLU A 114 24.43 -7.80 8.33
C GLU A 114 23.46 -6.65 7.99
N PHE A 115 23.02 -5.88 9.00
CA PHE A 115 22.12 -4.74 8.87
C PHE A 115 22.66 -3.52 9.61
N LEU A 116 22.64 -2.35 8.97
CA LEU A 116 22.98 -1.08 9.56
C LEU A 116 21.95 -0.01 9.17
N ASN A 117 21.41 0.71 10.16
CA ASN A 117 20.56 1.87 9.93
C ASN A 117 21.22 3.14 10.48
N LEU A 118 21.46 4.09 9.58
CA LEU A 118 22.06 5.40 9.84
C LEU A 118 21.11 6.55 9.49
N SER A 119 19.82 6.27 9.31
CA SER A 119 18.83 7.27 8.91
C SER A 119 18.89 8.52 9.78
N LYS A 120 18.76 9.70 9.18
CA LYS A 120 18.75 11.01 9.88
C LYS A 120 20.02 11.33 10.68
N ASN A 121 21.17 10.75 10.33
CA ASN A 121 22.49 11.26 10.73
C ASN A 121 22.99 12.30 9.71
N GLN A 122 23.89 13.21 10.12
CA GLN A 122 24.44 14.27 9.27
C GLN A 122 25.71 13.83 8.55
N LEU A 123 25.61 12.78 7.73
CA LEU A 123 26.73 12.15 7.02
C LEU A 123 27.17 12.95 5.79
N ALA A 124 27.53 14.22 6.01
CA ALA A 124 27.89 15.18 4.97
C ALA A 124 29.40 15.18 4.61
N SER A 125 30.23 14.44 5.36
CA SER A 125 31.64 14.30 5.04
C SER A 125 31.83 13.45 3.78
N PRO A 126 32.75 13.82 2.86
CA PRO A 126 33.13 12.96 1.76
C PRO A 126 33.68 11.64 2.28
N ILE A 127 33.32 10.53 1.65
CA ILE A 127 33.93 9.25 1.97
C ILE A 127 35.35 9.21 1.41
N GLY A 128 36.34 9.14 2.30
CA GLY A 128 37.73 8.91 1.91
C GLY A 128 37.93 7.54 1.25
N THR A 129 38.99 7.39 0.44
CA THR A 129 39.36 6.08 -0.11
C THR A 129 39.80 5.17 1.03
N LEU A 130 39.02 4.13 1.33
CA LEU A 130 39.40 3.13 2.34
C LEU A 130 40.47 2.19 1.76
N PRO A 131 41.56 1.91 2.49
CA PRO A 131 42.62 0.97 2.06
C PRO A 131 42.12 -0.46 1.86
N THR A 132 41.10 -0.85 2.63
CA THR A 132 40.48 -2.19 2.62
C THR A 132 38.98 -2.04 2.86
N ALA A 133 38.16 -2.72 2.05
CA ALA A 133 36.72 -2.76 2.23
C ALA A 133 36.39 -3.38 3.61
N PRO A 134 35.79 -2.61 4.54
CA PRO A 134 35.73 -3.00 5.96
C PRO A 134 34.72 -4.11 6.25
N THR A 135 33.77 -4.38 5.34
CA THR A 135 32.67 -5.30 5.63
C THR A 135 32.25 -6.15 4.44
N ILE A 136 32.64 -7.43 4.51
CA ILE A 136 32.20 -8.47 3.59
C ILE A 136 30.80 -9.04 3.90
N ASN A 137 30.15 -8.61 4.98
CA ASN A 137 28.91 -9.23 5.48
C ASN A 137 27.67 -8.32 5.46
N LEU A 138 27.82 -7.00 5.26
CA LEU A 138 26.71 -6.05 5.34
C LEU A 138 25.78 -6.20 4.13
N LYS A 139 24.56 -6.67 4.35
CA LYS A 139 23.56 -6.97 3.31
C LYS A 139 22.51 -5.88 3.19
N SER A 140 22.21 -5.16 4.27
CA SER A 140 21.17 -4.13 4.28
C SER A 140 21.69 -2.85 4.93
N LEU A 141 21.54 -1.73 4.22
CA LEU A 141 22.00 -0.41 4.63
C LEU A 141 20.89 0.62 4.49
N VAL A 142 20.54 1.28 5.58
CA VAL A 142 19.46 2.28 5.61
C VAL A 142 20.04 3.68 5.83
N LEU A 143 19.87 4.56 4.85
CA LEU A 143 20.44 5.91 4.80
C LEU A 143 19.36 6.98 4.53
N ASN A 144 18.16 6.78 5.09
CA ASN A 144 17.03 7.66 4.83
C ASN A 144 17.24 9.03 5.49
N GLY A 145 17.00 10.12 4.76
CA GLY A 145 17.10 11.49 5.30
C GLY A 145 18.49 11.85 5.83
N THR A 146 19.54 11.34 5.19
CA THR A 146 20.95 11.65 5.49
C THR A 146 21.53 12.75 4.60
N TYR A 147 20.82 13.12 3.52
CA TYR A 147 21.26 14.07 2.49
C TYR A 147 22.59 13.68 1.82
N LEU A 148 22.86 12.37 1.77
CA LEU A 148 24.07 11.80 1.19
C LEU A 148 24.20 12.15 -0.30
N ASP A 149 25.38 12.55 -0.78
CA ASP A 149 25.58 12.80 -2.20
C ASP A 149 25.90 11.52 -3.00
N TRP A 150 25.90 11.62 -4.34
CA TRP A 150 26.17 10.49 -5.22
C TRP A 150 27.64 10.05 -5.23
N ALA A 151 28.59 10.90 -4.82
CA ALA A 151 30.00 10.52 -4.71
C ALA A 151 30.21 9.57 -3.52
N CYS A 152 29.52 9.83 -2.42
CA CYS A 152 29.47 8.95 -1.27
C CYS A 152 28.74 7.65 -1.61
N VAL A 153 27.60 7.70 -2.31
CA VAL A 153 26.91 6.47 -2.78
C VAL A 153 27.83 5.60 -3.64
N ASP A 154 28.55 6.17 -4.61
CA ASP A 154 29.54 5.41 -5.40
C ASP A 154 30.58 4.72 -4.51
N THR A 155 31.15 5.47 -3.56
CA THR A 155 32.18 4.94 -2.68
C THR A 155 31.65 3.83 -1.78
N LEU A 156 30.41 3.94 -1.29
CA LEU A 156 29.75 2.87 -0.55
C LEU A 156 29.56 1.61 -1.40
N LEU A 157 29.05 1.76 -2.63
CA LEU A 157 28.82 0.63 -3.53
C LEU A 157 30.13 -0.10 -3.87
N LYS A 158 31.25 0.63 -3.99
CA LYS A 158 32.59 0.06 -4.19
C LYS A 158 33.10 -0.71 -2.96
N ASN A 159 32.74 -0.28 -1.76
CA ASN A 159 33.21 -0.89 -0.50
C ASN A 159 32.27 -1.95 0.06
N LEU A 160 31.04 -2.06 -0.45
CA LEU A 160 30.01 -2.97 0.05
C LEU A 160 29.53 -3.95 -1.05
N PRO A 161 30.42 -4.79 -1.63
CA PRO A 161 30.12 -5.59 -2.83
C PRO A 161 29.01 -6.65 -2.65
N VAL A 162 28.63 -6.95 -1.41
CA VAL A 162 27.59 -7.95 -1.07
C VAL A 162 26.25 -7.31 -0.67
N LEU A 163 26.11 -5.99 -0.80
CA LEU A 163 24.92 -5.27 -0.39
C LEU A 163 23.72 -5.69 -1.24
N GLN A 164 22.64 -6.11 -0.59
CA GLN A 164 21.42 -6.63 -1.23
C GLN A 164 20.24 -5.67 -1.11
N GLU A 165 20.23 -4.84 -0.07
CA GLU A 165 19.17 -3.91 0.22
C GLU A 165 19.74 -2.54 0.60
N LEU A 166 19.22 -1.50 -0.05
CA LEU A 166 19.67 -0.13 0.15
C LEU A 166 18.46 0.79 0.27
N HIS A 167 18.47 1.64 1.31
CA HIS A 167 17.45 2.66 1.50
C HIS A 167 18.06 4.06 1.38
N LEU A 168 17.56 4.81 0.42
CA LEU A 168 17.98 6.15 0.03
C LEU A 168 16.79 7.12 0.00
N SER A 169 15.75 6.85 0.80
CA SER A 169 14.53 7.65 0.85
C SER A 169 14.78 9.00 1.53
N LEU A 170 14.00 10.02 1.19
CA LEU A 170 14.01 11.35 1.84
C LEU A 170 15.37 12.08 1.78
N ASN A 171 16.22 11.77 0.80
CA ASN A 171 17.54 12.40 0.63
C ASN A 171 17.53 13.61 -0.31
N ASN A 172 16.34 14.05 -0.75
CA ASN A 172 16.16 15.21 -1.63
C ASN A 172 16.85 15.06 -3.01
N TYR A 173 16.94 13.83 -3.52
CA TYR A 173 17.46 13.58 -4.87
C TYR A 173 16.48 14.07 -5.95
N ARG A 174 16.88 15.10 -6.69
CA ARG A 174 16.18 15.54 -7.92
C ARG A 174 16.69 14.82 -9.17
N GLN A 175 17.96 14.45 -9.16
CA GLN A 175 18.67 13.74 -10.22
C GLN A 175 19.49 12.60 -9.62
N VAL A 176 19.69 11.54 -10.40
CA VAL A 176 20.59 10.41 -10.17
C VAL A 176 21.88 10.68 -10.96
N LEU A 177 22.91 11.19 -10.26
CA LEU A 177 24.18 11.61 -10.88
C LEU A 177 25.23 10.49 -10.89
N ILE A 178 24.77 9.25 -10.99
CA ILE A 178 25.59 8.05 -11.06
C ILE A 178 25.01 7.10 -12.11
N ASP A 179 25.85 6.47 -12.92
CA ASP A 179 25.44 5.49 -13.92
C ASP A 179 26.49 4.37 -14.04
N ALA A 180 26.12 3.27 -14.69
CA ALA A 180 27.00 2.14 -14.93
C ALA A 180 27.98 2.41 -16.10
N GLU A 181 29.23 1.95 -16.00
CA GLU A 181 30.26 2.02 -17.06
C GLU A 181 29.78 1.53 -18.43
N GLU A 182 28.96 0.48 -18.46
CA GLU A 182 28.40 -0.08 -19.70
C GLU A 182 27.42 0.89 -20.40
N ALA A 183 26.95 1.93 -19.72
CA ALA A 183 26.12 2.99 -20.30
C ALA A 183 26.94 4.03 -21.08
N GLU A 184 28.17 4.31 -20.65
CA GLU A 184 29.02 5.33 -21.27
C GLU A 184 29.36 4.97 -22.73
N GLN A 185 29.57 3.69 -23.02
CA GLN A 185 29.77 3.20 -24.40
C GLN A 185 28.55 3.46 -25.31
N ARG A 186 27.34 3.51 -24.76
CA ARG A 186 26.11 3.81 -25.50
C ARG A 186 25.84 5.31 -25.63
N LEU A 187 26.28 6.11 -24.66
CA LEU A 187 26.04 7.56 -24.59
C LEU A 187 27.03 8.39 -25.41
N GLN A 188 28.23 7.85 -25.72
CA GLN A 188 29.23 8.53 -26.56
C GLN A 188 28.75 8.81 -28.00
N GLU A 189 27.62 8.24 -28.44
CA GLU A 189 27.05 8.49 -29.77
C GLU A 189 26.03 9.63 -29.81
N THR A 190 25.49 10.14 -28.68
CA THR A 190 24.26 10.96 -28.71
C THR A 190 24.15 12.21 -27.82
N GLU A 191 25.00 12.47 -26.82
CA GLU A 191 24.75 13.62 -25.90
C GLU A 191 25.83 14.73 -25.93
N THR A 192 25.36 15.99 -26.04
CA THR A 192 26.14 17.21 -25.77
C THR A 192 26.32 17.46 -24.27
N PRO A 193 27.45 18.06 -23.83
CA PRO A 193 27.80 18.20 -22.43
C PRO A 193 27.02 19.34 -21.75
N GLU A 194 25.96 19.02 -21.01
CA GLU A 194 25.44 19.92 -19.98
C GLU A 194 26.00 19.54 -18.59
N GLU A 195 26.42 20.59 -17.89
CA GLU A 195 27.36 20.62 -16.77
C GLU A 195 26.77 20.09 -15.45
N THR A 196 26.67 18.78 -15.32
CA THR A 196 26.75 18.14 -14.00
C THR A 196 27.59 16.88 -14.17
N GLU A 197 28.76 16.81 -13.51
CA GLU A 197 29.67 15.68 -13.60
C GLU A 197 28.98 14.38 -13.14
N ARG A 198 28.39 13.67 -14.11
CA ARG A 198 27.80 12.35 -13.89
C ARG A 198 28.93 11.39 -13.57
N ARG A 199 28.77 10.64 -12.49
CA ARG A 199 29.76 9.67 -12.04
C ARG A 199 29.51 8.34 -12.72
N ILE A 200 30.55 7.77 -13.30
CA ILE A 200 30.51 6.47 -13.92
C ILE A 200 31.17 5.45 -12.97
N THR A 201 30.49 4.31 -12.76
CA THR A 201 30.97 3.25 -11.85
C THR A 201 30.59 1.86 -12.32
N LYS A 202 31.17 0.83 -11.70
CA LYS A 202 30.79 -0.56 -11.96
C LYS A 202 29.39 -0.83 -11.45
N ALA A 203 28.59 -1.54 -12.24
CA ALA A 203 27.28 -2.01 -11.82
C ALA A 203 27.38 -2.87 -10.54
N HIS A 204 26.32 -2.84 -9.73
CA HIS A 204 26.23 -3.52 -8.45
C HIS A 204 25.19 -4.65 -8.50
N PRO A 205 25.54 -5.84 -9.04
CA PRO A 205 24.59 -6.90 -9.34
C PRO A 205 24.03 -7.62 -8.10
N ALA A 206 24.61 -7.41 -6.91
CA ALA A 206 24.13 -7.99 -5.66
C ALA A 206 22.86 -7.31 -5.12
N LEU A 207 22.61 -6.04 -5.50
CA LEU A 207 21.47 -5.28 -4.98
C LEU A 207 20.16 -5.80 -5.57
N LYS A 208 19.24 -6.17 -4.69
CA LYS A 208 17.91 -6.72 -5.01
C LYS A 208 16.78 -5.78 -4.62
N THR A 209 16.97 -4.96 -3.59
CA THR A 209 15.91 -4.07 -3.06
C THR A 209 16.42 -2.65 -2.90
N LEU A 210 15.69 -1.69 -3.49
CA LEU A 210 16.00 -0.27 -3.38
C LEU A 210 14.77 0.50 -2.91
N HIS A 211 14.92 1.18 -1.77
CA HIS A 211 13.95 2.15 -1.27
C HIS A 211 14.41 3.56 -1.61
N PHE A 212 13.57 4.31 -2.32
CA PHE A 212 13.89 5.63 -2.85
C PHE A 212 12.74 6.63 -2.66
N THR A 213 11.90 6.38 -1.65
CA THR A 213 10.66 7.11 -1.37
C THR A 213 10.90 8.58 -1.01
N GLY A 214 10.00 9.47 -1.42
CA GLY A 214 10.00 10.88 -1.03
C GLY A 214 11.20 11.67 -1.55
N ASN A 215 11.83 11.20 -2.63
CA ASN A 215 12.82 11.97 -3.37
C ASN A 215 12.12 12.77 -4.47
N PRO A 216 12.43 14.07 -4.67
CA PRO A 216 11.79 14.94 -5.66
C PRO A 216 12.29 14.67 -7.09
N VAL A 217 12.42 13.41 -7.48
CA VAL A 217 12.79 12.98 -8.83
C VAL A 217 11.55 12.95 -9.71
N GLU A 218 11.60 13.67 -10.83
CA GLU A 218 10.45 13.85 -11.74
C GLU A 218 10.57 13.02 -13.02
N HIS A 219 11.80 12.76 -13.47
CA HIS A 219 12.10 12.17 -14.77
C HIS A 219 12.46 10.69 -14.64
N TRP A 220 11.79 9.83 -15.40
CA TRP A 220 12.05 8.38 -15.38
C TRP A 220 13.44 7.99 -15.87
N GLN A 221 14.07 8.82 -16.70
CA GLN A 221 15.44 8.58 -17.15
C GLN A 221 16.43 8.51 -15.98
N GLU A 222 16.18 9.27 -14.90
CA GLU A 222 16.95 9.19 -13.66
C GLU A 222 16.78 7.84 -12.98
N ILE A 223 15.57 7.29 -12.98
CA ILE A 223 15.28 5.95 -12.47
C ILE A 223 15.92 4.87 -13.34
N CYS A 224 15.94 5.05 -14.66
CA CYS A 224 16.61 4.12 -15.58
C CYS A 224 18.12 3.98 -15.28
N ARG A 225 18.78 5.04 -14.78
CA ARG A 225 20.17 4.96 -14.29
C ARG A 225 20.32 4.00 -13.12
N LEU A 226 19.36 4.01 -12.18
CA LEU A 226 19.31 3.04 -11.08
C LEU A 226 19.14 1.61 -11.59
N GLY A 227 18.32 1.39 -12.63
CA GLY A 227 18.16 0.08 -13.25
C GLY A 227 19.47 -0.44 -13.89
N ARG A 228 20.20 0.44 -14.57
CA ARG A 228 21.54 0.11 -15.12
C ARG A 228 22.57 -0.16 -14.03
N LEU A 229 22.53 0.62 -12.95
CA LEU A 229 23.41 0.45 -11.80
C LEU A 229 23.10 -0.85 -11.03
N PHE A 230 21.84 -1.27 -10.99
CA PHE A 230 21.35 -2.44 -10.23
C PHE A 230 20.62 -3.43 -11.17
N PRO A 231 21.35 -4.17 -12.01
CA PRO A 231 20.74 -4.99 -13.08
C PRO A 231 19.86 -6.15 -12.59
N ASN A 232 20.06 -6.60 -11.34
CA ASN A 232 19.28 -7.68 -10.71
C ASN A 232 18.23 -7.17 -9.71
N LEU A 233 17.84 -5.90 -9.79
CA LEU A 233 16.88 -5.31 -8.87
C LEU A 233 15.52 -6.02 -8.96
N GLU A 234 15.06 -6.58 -7.84
CA GLU A 234 13.80 -7.30 -7.70
C GLU A 234 12.68 -6.42 -7.12
N ALA A 235 13.02 -5.44 -6.28
CA ALA A 235 12.08 -4.54 -5.64
C ALA A 235 12.53 -3.08 -5.70
N LEU A 236 11.68 -2.21 -6.24
CA LEU A 236 11.91 -0.77 -6.34
C LEU A 236 10.74 0.00 -5.72
N VAL A 237 11.04 0.78 -4.68
CA VAL A 237 10.06 1.57 -3.95
C VAL A 237 10.28 3.06 -4.20
N LEU A 238 9.36 3.67 -4.96
CA LEU A 238 9.37 5.07 -5.42
C LEU A 238 8.11 5.82 -4.95
N ALA A 239 7.54 5.42 -3.81
CA ALA A 239 6.39 6.15 -3.27
C ALA A 239 6.75 7.61 -3.01
N ASP A 240 5.82 8.53 -3.27
CA ASP A 240 5.99 9.96 -3.04
C ASP A 240 7.14 10.59 -3.85
N CYS A 241 7.45 10.01 -5.02
CA CYS A 241 8.30 10.61 -6.03
C CYS A 241 7.41 11.25 -7.13
N PRO A 242 7.58 12.54 -7.48
CA PRO A 242 6.73 13.25 -8.43
C PRO A 242 7.00 12.89 -9.90
N ILE A 243 7.11 11.59 -10.20
CA ILE A 243 7.39 11.06 -11.54
C ILE A 243 6.23 11.38 -12.48
N LYS A 244 6.51 12.07 -13.59
CA LYS A 244 5.49 12.58 -14.53
C LYS A 244 5.28 11.70 -15.76
N SER A 245 6.25 10.86 -16.10
CA SER A 245 6.20 9.93 -17.24
C SER A 245 7.03 8.68 -16.92
N LEU A 246 6.77 7.56 -17.59
CA LEU A 246 7.57 6.33 -17.54
C LEU A 246 8.40 6.09 -18.81
N GLN A 247 8.34 7.02 -19.77
CA GLN A 247 9.19 7.03 -20.95
C GLN A 247 10.35 7.99 -20.72
N ALA A 248 11.56 7.58 -21.10
CA ALA A 248 12.73 8.44 -21.06
C ALA A 248 12.80 9.32 -22.32
N GLU A 249 12.54 8.69 -23.47
CA GLU A 249 12.46 9.29 -24.80
C GLU A 249 11.31 8.62 -25.57
N GLU A 250 10.82 9.25 -26.63
CA GLU A 250 9.86 8.63 -27.55
C GLU A 250 10.44 7.29 -28.03
N SER A 251 9.68 6.19 -27.88
CA SER A 251 10.08 4.81 -28.22
C SER A 251 11.15 4.12 -27.33
N SER A 252 11.50 4.69 -26.17
CA SER A 252 12.46 4.06 -25.24
C SER A 252 11.95 2.75 -24.59
N GLU A 253 12.71 1.65 -24.72
CA GLU A 253 12.42 0.36 -24.08
C GLU A 253 12.94 0.31 -22.63
N THR A 254 12.45 1.21 -21.78
CA THR A 254 12.97 1.44 -20.41
C THR A 254 12.83 0.23 -19.48
N HIS A 255 11.83 -0.64 -19.73
CA HIS A 255 11.63 -1.91 -19.01
C HIS A 255 12.86 -2.83 -19.09
N ARG A 256 13.70 -2.73 -20.13
CA ARG A 256 14.92 -3.55 -20.29
C ARG A 256 15.98 -3.26 -19.23
N TYR A 257 15.94 -2.08 -18.60
CA TYR A 257 16.83 -1.75 -17.49
C TYR A 257 16.44 -2.43 -16.17
N PHE A 258 15.29 -3.11 -16.14
CA PHE A 258 14.73 -3.75 -14.94
C PHE A 258 14.28 -5.20 -15.22
N PRO A 259 15.18 -6.08 -15.70
CA PRO A 259 14.78 -7.41 -16.18
C PRO A 259 14.27 -8.34 -15.07
N SER A 260 14.66 -8.10 -13.81
CA SER A 260 14.29 -8.94 -12.65
C SER A 260 13.22 -8.32 -11.75
N LEU A 261 12.63 -7.18 -12.14
CA LEU A 261 11.79 -6.39 -11.25
C LEU A 261 10.43 -7.05 -11.00
N ARG A 262 10.18 -7.43 -9.75
CA ARG A 262 8.99 -8.13 -9.27
C ARG A 262 8.05 -7.24 -8.48
N LEU A 263 8.59 -6.27 -7.75
CA LEU A 263 7.84 -5.30 -6.97
C LEU A 263 8.18 -3.88 -7.41
N LEU A 264 7.15 -3.13 -7.78
CA LEU A 264 7.26 -1.70 -8.07
C LEU A 264 6.20 -0.93 -7.29
N ASN A 265 6.65 0.07 -6.53
CA ASN A 265 5.75 1.00 -5.86
C ASN A 265 5.93 2.41 -6.42
N LEU A 266 4.92 2.89 -7.13
CA LEU A 266 4.82 4.23 -7.70
C LEU A 266 3.66 5.01 -7.07
N SER A 267 3.29 4.70 -5.82
CA SER A 267 2.21 5.44 -5.15
C SER A 267 2.56 6.92 -5.05
N SER A 268 1.59 7.79 -5.30
CA SER A 268 1.74 9.25 -5.32
C SER A 268 2.63 9.80 -6.45
N ALA A 269 2.87 9.03 -7.52
CA ALA A 269 3.45 9.57 -8.76
C ALA A 269 2.47 10.51 -9.48
N GLN A 270 2.99 11.39 -10.32
CA GLN A 270 2.23 12.40 -11.08
C GLN A 270 1.82 11.90 -12.47
N LEU A 271 1.37 10.65 -12.54
CA LEU A 271 0.97 9.99 -13.79
C LEU A 271 -0.53 10.16 -14.04
N ASP A 272 -0.91 10.66 -15.20
CA ASP A 272 -2.29 11.06 -15.52
C ASP A 272 -2.90 10.30 -16.70
N SER A 273 -2.19 9.29 -17.23
CA SER A 273 -2.57 8.59 -18.45
C SER A 273 -2.47 7.07 -18.33
N TRP A 274 -3.40 6.36 -18.98
CA TRP A 274 -3.37 4.91 -19.14
C TRP A 274 -2.13 4.41 -19.90
N ALA A 275 -1.49 5.26 -20.71
CA ALA A 275 -0.24 4.92 -21.38
C ALA A 275 0.85 4.51 -20.37
N ALA A 276 0.87 5.10 -19.17
CA ALA A 276 1.78 4.69 -18.11
C ALA A 276 1.51 3.25 -17.62
N ILE A 277 0.25 2.84 -17.53
CA ILE A 277 -0.11 1.45 -17.19
C ILE A 277 0.34 0.49 -18.30
N ASP A 278 0.22 0.91 -19.57
CA ASP A 278 0.67 0.11 -20.70
C ASP A 278 2.20 -0.02 -20.76
N GLU A 279 2.96 1.00 -20.35
CA GLU A 279 4.40 0.88 -20.13
C GLU A 279 4.74 -0.11 -19.00
N LEU A 280 3.99 -0.10 -17.90
CA LEU A 280 4.17 -1.03 -16.79
C LEU A 280 3.87 -2.49 -17.18
N ALA A 281 2.96 -2.71 -18.15
CA ALA A 281 2.66 -4.04 -18.66
C ALA A 281 3.85 -4.70 -19.39
N LYS A 282 4.83 -3.90 -19.86
CA LYS A 282 6.05 -4.40 -20.53
C LYS A 282 7.04 -5.07 -19.58
N PHE A 283 6.91 -4.86 -18.28
CA PHE A 283 7.78 -5.51 -17.28
C PHE A 283 7.34 -6.98 -17.09
N SER A 284 8.07 -7.91 -17.71
CA SER A 284 7.69 -9.33 -17.78
C SER A 284 7.66 -10.02 -16.41
N GLU A 285 8.52 -9.60 -15.49
CA GLU A 285 8.64 -10.20 -14.14
C GLU A 285 7.82 -9.47 -13.07
N LEU A 286 7.11 -8.40 -13.41
CA LEU A 286 6.38 -7.59 -12.43
C LEU A 286 5.18 -8.37 -11.89
N ARG A 287 5.17 -8.63 -10.57
CA ARG A 287 4.11 -9.38 -9.86
C ARG A 287 3.36 -8.53 -8.84
N ASN A 288 4.03 -7.55 -8.21
CA ASN A 288 3.44 -6.69 -7.19
C ASN A 288 3.57 -5.23 -7.60
N LEU A 289 2.43 -4.57 -7.79
CA LEU A 289 2.39 -3.19 -8.24
C LEU A 289 1.56 -2.33 -7.29
N ARG A 290 2.09 -1.17 -6.91
CA ARG A 290 1.36 -0.14 -6.17
C ARG A 290 1.36 1.16 -6.97
N VAL A 291 0.16 1.65 -7.27
CA VAL A 291 -0.09 2.82 -8.11
C VAL A 291 -1.17 3.70 -7.48
N LYS A 292 -1.20 3.83 -6.15
CA LYS A 292 -2.21 4.67 -5.49
C LYS A 292 -1.95 6.16 -5.73
N HIS A 293 -2.97 6.99 -5.58
CA HIS A 293 -2.84 8.46 -5.56
C HIS A 293 -2.20 9.09 -6.82
N TRP A 294 -2.49 8.54 -8.00
CA TRP A 294 -2.16 9.18 -9.27
C TRP A 294 -3.26 10.17 -9.70
N PRO A 295 -2.93 11.29 -10.34
CA PRO A 295 -3.91 12.19 -10.96
C PRO A 295 -4.89 11.48 -11.91
N LEU A 296 -4.46 10.42 -12.60
CA LEU A 296 -5.31 9.57 -13.44
C LEU A 296 -6.56 9.07 -12.71
N TRP A 297 -6.48 8.81 -11.40
CA TRP A 297 -7.58 8.28 -10.63
C TRP A 297 -8.66 9.29 -10.30
N GLU A 298 -8.31 10.57 -10.30
CA GLU A 298 -9.22 11.67 -10.00
C GLU A 298 -10.00 12.09 -11.26
N SER A 299 -9.43 11.89 -12.44
CA SER A 299 -10.07 12.19 -13.72
C SER A 299 -11.03 11.09 -14.21
N LEU A 300 -10.94 9.88 -13.66
CA LEU A 300 -11.78 8.75 -14.08
C LEU A 300 -13.11 8.71 -13.34
N GLU A 301 -14.20 8.84 -14.09
CA GLU A 301 -15.57 8.55 -13.63
C GLU A 301 -15.80 7.03 -13.54
N CYS A 302 -15.15 6.37 -12.58
CA CYS A 302 -15.36 4.94 -12.32
C CYS A 302 -15.26 4.61 -10.82
N THR A 303 -15.93 3.55 -10.42
CA THR A 303 -15.82 2.99 -9.07
C THR A 303 -14.44 2.36 -8.83
N GLU A 304 -14.05 2.17 -7.57
CA GLU A 304 -12.81 1.46 -7.22
C GLU A 304 -12.79 0.03 -7.80
N HIS A 305 -13.95 -0.63 -7.84
CA HIS A 305 -14.11 -1.96 -8.42
C HIS A 305 -13.81 -1.97 -9.93
N GLU A 306 -14.44 -1.07 -10.68
CA GLU A 306 -14.20 -0.94 -12.13
C GLU A 306 -12.74 -0.57 -12.42
N ARG A 307 -12.17 0.37 -11.66
CA ARG A 307 -10.74 0.72 -11.78
C ARG A 307 -9.85 -0.49 -11.58
N ARG A 308 -10.12 -1.30 -10.56
CA ARG A 308 -9.37 -2.52 -10.28
C ARG A 308 -9.50 -3.52 -11.43
N GLN A 309 -10.69 -3.73 -11.98
CA GLN A 309 -10.88 -4.60 -13.16
C GLN A 309 -10.08 -4.11 -14.37
N LEU A 310 -10.12 -2.81 -14.67
CA LEU A 310 -9.35 -2.21 -15.76
C LEU A 310 -7.83 -2.41 -15.57
N LEU A 311 -7.32 -2.23 -14.35
CA LEU A 311 -5.92 -2.48 -14.03
C LEU A 311 -5.54 -3.95 -14.20
N ILE A 312 -6.33 -4.87 -13.65
CA ILE A 312 -6.07 -6.32 -13.74
C ILE A 312 -6.02 -6.78 -15.20
N ALA A 313 -6.95 -6.31 -16.03
CA ALA A 313 -7.01 -6.68 -17.44
C ALA A 313 -5.83 -6.13 -18.27
N ARG A 314 -5.34 -4.92 -17.93
CA ARG A 314 -4.17 -4.30 -18.59
C ARG A 314 -2.83 -4.88 -18.14
N LEU A 315 -2.77 -5.46 -16.94
CA LEU A 315 -1.53 -5.93 -16.32
C LEU A 315 -1.53 -7.47 -16.21
N PRO A 316 -1.19 -8.20 -17.29
CA PRO A 316 -1.30 -9.67 -17.34
C PRO A 316 -0.48 -10.39 -16.27
N ASN A 317 0.68 -9.82 -15.93
CA ASN A 317 1.67 -10.45 -15.06
C ASN A 317 1.50 -10.11 -13.58
N VAL A 318 0.74 -9.06 -13.25
CA VAL A 318 0.61 -8.55 -11.88
C VAL A 318 -0.32 -9.45 -11.07
N GLU A 319 0.18 -10.02 -9.98
CA GLU A 319 -0.55 -10.89 -9.06
C GLU A 319 -1.10 -10.15 -7.83
N MET A 320 -0.55 -8.98 -7.50
CA MET A 320 -0.98 -8.20 -6.34
C MET A 320 -0.99 -6.70 -6.68
N LEU A 321 -2.13 -6.06 -6.46
CA LEU A 321 -2.30 -4.63 -6.67
C LEU A 321 -2.49 -3.91 -5.34
N ASN A 322 -1.78 -2.80 -5.16
CA ASN A 322 -2.06 -1.79 -4.13
C ASN A 322 -2.03 -2.33 -2.68
N GLY A 323 -1.26 -3.40 -2.44
CA GLY A 323 -1.16 -4.07 -1.14
C GLY A 323 -2.39 -4.90 -0.75
N GLY A 324 -3.31 -5.15 -1.70
CA GLY A 324 -4.47 -6.02 -1.50
C GLY A 324 -4.11 -7.51 -1.57
N GLY A 325 -5.15 -8.36 -1.50
CA GLY A 325 -4.99 -9.80 -1.68
C GLY A 325 -4.47 -10.19 -3.07
N LYS A 326 -3.98 -11.44 -3.18
CA LYS A 326 -3.59 -12.03 -4.46
C LYS A 326 -4.80 -12.06 -5.40
N ILE A 327 -4.59 -11.62 -6.63
CA ILE A 327 -5.58 -11.68 -7.71
C ILE A 327 -5.82 -13.14 -8.04
N SER A 328 -7.07 -13.59 -7.86
CA SER A 328 -7.45 -14.96 -8.19
C SER A 328 -7.58 -15.14 -9.71
N ASN A 329 -7.56 -16.40 -10.15
CA ASN A 329 -7.79 -16.70 -11.56
C ASN A 329 -9.18 -16.24 -12.02
N ASP A 330 -10.20 -16.46 -11.20
CA ASP A 330 -11.58 -16.05 -11.49
C ASP A 330 -11.70 -14.53 -11.59
N GLU A 331 -11.08 -13.80 -10.65
CA GLU A 331 -11.05 -12.33 -10.67
C GLU A 331 -10.36 -11.81 -11.94
N ARG A 332 -9.28 -12.47 -12.39
CA ARG A 332 -8.59 -12.11 -13.63
C ARG A 332 -9.48 -12.32 -14.85
N VAL A 333 -10.07 -13.50 -14.99
CA VAL A 333 -10.95 -13.82 -16.12
C VAL A 333 -12.15 -12.86 -16.15
N ASP A 334 -12.78 -12.60 -15.00
CA ASP A 334 -13.90 -11.67 -14.90
C ASP A 334 -13.50 -10.24 -15.28
N SER A 335 -12.33 -9.78 -14.81
CA SER A 335 -11.79 -8.46 -15.14
C SER A 335 -11.48 -8.31 -16.63
N GLU A 336 -10.87 -9.33 -17.25
CA GLU A 336 -10.55 -9.33 -18.68
C GLU A 336 -11.82 -9.33 -19.55
N ARG A 337 -12.85 -10.09 -19.15
CA ARG A 337 -14.15 -10.09 -19.84
C ARG A 337 -14.88 -8.75 -19.68
N ALA A 338 -14.84 -8.16 -18.48
CA ALA A 338 -15.38 -6.83 -18.23
C ALA A 338 -14.67 -5.78 -19.08
N PHE A 339 -13.34 -5.87 -19.21
CA PHE A 339 -12.53 -4.98 -20.05
C PHE A 339 -12.90 -5.06 -21.53
N VAL A 340 -13.06 -6.27 -22.08
CA VAL A 340 -13.52 -6.45 -23.47
C VAL A 340 -14.89 -5.78 -23.65
N ARG A 341 -15.82 -5.97 -22.73
CA ARG A 341 -17.14 -5.31 -22.81
C ARG A 341 -17.06 -3.79 -22.65
N TYR A 342 -16.14 -3.28 -21.83
CA TYR A 342 -15.95 -1.85 -21.64
C TYR A 342 -15.49 -1.15 -22.93
N TYR A 343 -14.63 -1.80 -23.72
CA TYR A 343 -14.08 -1.24 -24.96
C TYR A 343 -14.82 -1.66 -26.24
N MET A 344 -15.81 -2.56 -26.16
CA MET A 344 -16.49 -3.09 -27.36
C MET A 344 -17.21 -2.00 -28.16
N ASP A 345 -17.86 -1.07 -27.47
CA ASP A 345 -18.62 0.02 -28.09
C ASP A 345 -17.82 1.32 -28.26
N LYS A 346 -16.57 1.35 -27.79
CA LYS A 346 -15.67 2.50 -27.92
C LYS A 346 -15.05 2.57 -29.34
N PRO A 347 -14.72 3.78 -29.84
CA PRO A 347 -13.97 3.96 -31.08
C PRO A 347 -12.66 3.18 -31.08
N GLU A 348 -12.18 2.77 -32.25
CA GLU A 348 -10.97 1.96 -32.37
C GLU A 348 -9.73 2.69 -31.84
N GLU A 349 -9.69 4.02 -31.96
CA GLU A 349 -8.62 4.88 -31.47
C GLU A 349 -8.54 4.92 -29.93
N GLU A 350 -9.64 4.63 -29.23
CA GLU A 350 -9.68 4.54 -27.78
C GLU A 350 -9.35 3.12 -27.27
N ARG A 351 -9.28 2.13 -28.16
CA ARG A 351 -9.03 0.73 -27.76
C ARG A 351 -7.53 0.50 -27.56
N PRO A 352 -7.11 0.10 -26.35
CA PRO A 352 -5.71 -0.24 -26.11
C PRO A 352 -5.32 -1.53 -26.85
N ALA A 353 -4.04 -1.72 -27.15
CA ALA A 353 -3.52 -2.92 -27.81
C ALA A 353 -3.97 -4.22 -27.10
N ARG A 354 -4.01 -4.17 -25.76
CA ARG A 354 -4.48 -5.27 -24.90
C ARG A 354 -5.89 -5.76 -25.24
N TYR A 355 -6.76 -4.91 -25.79
CA TYR A 355 -8.11 -5.30 -26.20
C TYR A 355 -8.09 -6.41 -27.27
N GLN A 356 -7.24 -6.28 -28.28
CA GLN A 356 -7.13 -7.28 -29.36
C GLN A 356 -6.59 -8.62 -28.83
N GLU A 357 -5.61 -8.58 -27.92
CA GLU A 357 -5.09 -9.78 -27.25
C GLU A 357 -6.20 -10.51 -26.47
N LEU A 358 -7.01 -9.77 -25.70
CA LEU A 358 -8.08 -10.37 -24.90
C LEU A 358 -9.21 -10.93 -25.76
N LEU A 359 -9.49 -10.36 -26.94
CA LEU A 359 -10.43 -10.95 -27.90
C LEU A 359 -9.96 -12.31 -28.44
N GLN A 360 -8.64 -12.49 -28.62
CA GLN A 360 -8.08 -13.78 -29.04
C GLN A 360 -8.20 -14.83 -27.94
N ILE A 361 -8.14 -14.41 -26.67
CA ILE A 361 -8.22 -15.29 -25.50
C ILE A 361 -9.69 -15.65 -25.18
N HIS A 362 -10.58 -14.66 -25.10
CA HIS A 362 -11.96 -14.83 -24.61
C HIS A 362 -13.01 -14.96 -25.70
N GLY A 363 -12.64 -14.71 -26.96
CA GLY A 363 -13.56 -14.65 -28.09
C GLY A 363 -14.44 -13.40 -28.07
N LYS A 364 -15.44 -13.39 -28.97
CA LYS A 364 -16.42 -12.29 -29.05
C LYS A 364 -17.47 -12.47 -27.95
N LEU A 365 -17.53 -11.51 -27.03
CA LEU A 365 -18.49 -11.50 -25.92
C LEU A 365 -19.77 -10.76 -26.31
N ASP A 366 -20.90 -11.23 -25.79
CA ASP A 366 -22.17 -10.51 -25.88
C ASP A 366 -22.21 -9.34 -24.88
N PRO A 367 -22.91 -8.24 -25.21
CA PRO A 367 -23.20 -7.15 -24.29
C PRO A 367 -23.92 -7.64 -23.03
N LEU A 368 -23.67 -7.01 -21.89
CA LEU A 368 -24.44 -7.30 -20.67
C LEU A 368 -25.87 -6.80 -20.83
N VAL A 369 -26.86 -7.67 -20.57
CA VAL A 369 -28.26 -7.26 -20.47
C VAL A 369 -28.42 -6.42 -19.21
N ASN A 370 -28.89 -5.18 -19.34
CA ASN A 370 -29.12 -4.30 -18.21
C ASN A 370 -30.41 -4.73 -17.48
N VAL A 371 -30.29 -5.62 -16.51
CA VAL A 371 -31.41 -6.07 -15.68
C VAL A 371 -31.44 -5.24 -14.41
N SER A 372 -32.38 -4.28 -14.32
CA SER A 372 -32.63 -3.54 -13.08
C SER A 372 -33.33 -4.45 -12.07
N LEU A 373 -32.62 -4.83 -11.01
CA LEU A 373 -33.20 -5.54 -9.86
C LEU A 373 -33.90 -4.59 -8.86
N LYS A 374 -34.05 -3.30 -9.18
CA LYS A 374 -34.80 -2.36 -8.33
C LYS A 374 -36.29 -2.74 -8.38
N PRO A 375 -36.98 -2.84 -7.23
CA PRO A 375 -38.43 -3.07 -7.21
C PRO A 375 -39.14 -2.01 -8.04
N ASP A 376 -40.08 -2.42 -8.88
CA ASP A 376 -40.84 -1.50 -9.73
C ASP A 376 -41.65 -0.53 -8.87
N LYS A 377 -41.32 0.77 -8.97
CA LYS A 377 -42.11 1.81 -8.29
C LYS A 377 -43.51 1.94 -8.88
N ARG A 378 -43.68 1.57 -10.15
CA ARG A 378 -44.96 1.63 -10.86
C ARG A 378 -45.26 0.32 -11.57
N VAL A 379 -46.41 -0.27 -11.28
CA VAL A 379 -46.88 -1.52 -11.88
C VAL A 379 -48.15 -1.27 -12.70
N LYS A 380 -48.33 -2.00 -13.80
CA LYS A 380 -49.52 -1.87 -14.66
C LYS A 380 -50.63 -2.79 -14.12
N VAL A 381 -51.72 -2.20 -13.64
CA VAL A 381 -52.83 -2.90 -12.99
C VAL A 381 -54.10 -2.72 -13.83
N LEU A 382 -54.92 -3.75 -13.93
CA LEU A 382 -56.26 -3.70 -14.51
C LEU A 382 -57.24 -3.13 -13.48
N PHE A 383 -57.94 -2.06 -13.81
CA PHE A 383 -59.01 -1.52 -12.98
C PHE A 383 -60.36 -1.90 -13.56
N THR A 384 -61.23 -2.51 -12.76
CA THR A 384 -62.57 -2.93 -13.20
C THR A 384 -63.65 -2.22 -12.39
N TYR A 385 -64.58 -1.55 -13.06
CA TYR A 385 -65.75 -0.91 -12.45
C TYR A 385 -67.00 -1.21 -13.29
N ASN A 386 -67.99 -1.89 -12.69
CA ASN A 386 -69.10 -2.51 -13.42
C ASN A 386 -68.57 -3.44 -14.54
N ASP A 387 -69.00 -3.22 -15.78
CA ASP A 387 -68.58 -4.00 -16.96
C ASP A 387 -67.42 -3.35 -17.75
N VAL A 388 -66.78 -2.33 -17.18
CA VAL A 388 -65.68 -1.59 -17.83
C VAL A 388 -64.37 -1.86 -17.12
N SER A 389 -63.36 -2.34 -17.88
CA SER A 389 -62.01 -2.55 -17.39
C SER A 389 -60.99 -1.74 -18.19
N GLU A 390 -60.04 -1.09 -17.50
CA GLU A 390 -58.95 -0.32 -18.12
C GLU A 390 -57.63 -0.58 -17.39
N SER A 391 -56.54 -0.81 -18.12
CA SER A 391 -55.21 -0.96 -17.50
C SER A 391 -54.50 0.38 -17.32
N ARG A 392 -54.01 0.66 -16.10
CA ARG A 392 -53.21 1.86 -15.80
C ARG A 392 -52.00 1.57 -14.92
N PHE A 393 -50.98 2.42 -15.04
CA PHE A 393 -49.82 2.37 -14.16
C PHE A 393 -50.11 3.00 -12.80
N VAL A 394 -49.89 2.23 -11.74
CA VAL A 394 -50.09 2.61 -10.35
C VAL A 394 -48.75 2.70 -9.65
N ASP A 395 -48.53 3.78 -8.91
CA ASP A 395 -47.38 3.89 -8.02
C ASP A 395 -47.67 3.14 -6.71
N ILE A 396 -46.92 2.07 -6.44
CA ILE A 396 -47.17 1.17 -5.30
C ILE A 396 -46.80 1.80 -3.95
N TYR A 397 -46.13 2.95 -3.92
CA TYR A 397 -45.80 3.65 -2.67
C TYR A 397 -46.92 4.58 -2.18
N LEU A 398 -47.96 4.76 -2.99
CA LEU A 398 -49.16 5.51 -2.60
C LEU A 398 -49.99 4.75 -1.57
N THR A 399 -50.84 5.48 -0.86
CA THR A 399 -51.85 4.88 0.03
C THR A 399 -53.08 4.44 -0.76
N VAL A 400 -53.90 3.55 -0.17
CA VAL A 400 -55.22 3.20 -0.72
C VAL A 400 -56.08 4.46 -0.94
N ASN A 401 -55.99 5.46 -0.07
CA ASN A 401 -56.73 6.71 -0.22
C ASN A 401 -56.25 7.53 -1.42
N ASP A 402 -54.94 7.65 -1.62
CA ASP A 402 -54.37 8.34 -2.78
C ASP A 402 -54.80 7.67 -4.09
N LEU A 403 -54.88 6.34 -4.10
CA LEU A 403 -55.40 5.59 -5.23
C LEU A 403 -56.87 5.93 -5.51
N LYS A 404 -57.72 5.95 -4.48
CA LYS A 404 -59.14 6.34 -4.63
C LYS A 404 -59.30 7.76 -5.19
N VAL A 405 -58.48 8.71 -4.73
CA VAL A 405 -58.45 10.09 -5.26
C VAL A 405 -58.07 10.10 -6.75
N LYS A 406 -57.10 9.28 -7.16
CA LYS A 406 -56.71 9.16 -8.58
C LYS A 406 -57.79 8.49 -9.43
N LEU A 407 -58.53 7.55 -8.86
CA LEU A 407 -59.63 6.84 -9.55
C LEU A 407 -60.90 7.68 -9.66
N GLU A 408 -61.08 8.75 -8.88
CA GLU A 408 -62.28 9.60 -8.91
C GLU A 408 -62.58 10.12 -10.31
N LYS A 409 -61.55 10.56 -11.04
CA LYS A 409 -61.68 11.00 -12.44
C LYS A 409 -62.01 9.88 -13.42
N LEU A 410 -61.67 8.64 -13.09
CA LEU A 410 -61.88 7.46 -13.93
C LEU A 410 -63.31 6.93 -13.81
N VAL A 411 -63.80 6.80 -12.58
CA VAL A 411 -65.11 6.17 -12.30
C VAL A 411 -66.23 7.15 -11.94
N GLY A 412 -65.91 8.45 -11.77
CA GLY A 412 -66.90 9.48 -11.42
C GLY A 412 -67.49 9.34 -10.02
N LEU A 413 -66.80 8.61 -9.12
CA LEU A 413 -67.19 8.43 -7.72
C LEU A 413 -66.25 9.20 -6.81
N ALA A 414 -66.78 9.82 -5.75
CA ALA A 414 -65.94 10.39 -4.71
C ALA A 414 -65.19 9.28 -3.93
N PRO A 415 -63.95 9.50 -3.44
CA PRO A 415 -63.15 8.48 -2.75
C PRO A 415 -63.87 7.79 -1.57
N ASN A 416 -64.69 8.54 -0.82
CA ASN A 416 -65.47 8.00 0.30
C ASN A 416 -66.64 7.09 -0.12
N LYS A 417 -67.04 7.12 -1.40
CA LYS A 417 -68.06 6.26 -2.01
C LYS A 417 -67.47 5.05 -2.74
N MET A 418 -66.15 4.82 -2.64
CA MET A 418 -65.50 3.67 -3.26
C MET A 418 -65.11 2.60 -2.24
N ARG A 419 -65.36 1.33 -2.58
CA ARG A 419 -64.65 0.17 -2.05
C ARG A 419 -63.71 -0.36 -3.13
N LEU A 420 -62.49 -0.70 -2.74
CA LEU A 420 -61.49 -1.29 -3.64
C LEU A 420 -61.23 -2.71 -3.17
N TYR A 421 -61.17 -3.65 -4.10
CA TYR A 421 -60.78 -5.02 -3.84
C TYR A 421 -59.61 -5.38 -4.77
N TYR A 422 -58.54 -5.91 -4.19
CA TYR A 422 -57.36 -6.36 -4.91
C TYR A 422 -57.51 -7.84 -5.24
N LEU A 423 -57.23 -8.20 -6.50
CA LEU A 423 -57.23 -9.57 -7.00
C LEU A 423 -55.86 -9.87 -7.63
N ASP A 424 -55.13 -10.75 -6.96
CA ASP A 424 -53.89 -11.33 -7.46
C ASP A 424 -54.23 -12.33 -8.59
N GLN A 425 -53.61 -12.17 -9.76
CA GLN A 425 -53.89 -13.04 -10.91
C GLN A 425 -53.45 -14.49 -10.69
N ASP A 426 -52.42 -14.71 -9.87
CA ASP A 426 -51.88 -16.04 -9.58
C ASP A 426 -52.73 -16.76 -8.51
N TYR A 427 -53.52 -16.02 -7.73
CA TYR A 427 -54.33 -16.53 -6.62
C TYR A 427 -55.83 -16.23 -6.75
N LYS A 428 -56.36 -16.16 -7.98
CA LYS A 428 -57.78 -15.85 -8.24
C LYS A 428 -58.79 -16.72 -7.47
N GLU A 429 -58.40 -17.96 -7.15
CA GLU A 429 -59.22 -18.92 -6.42
C GLU A 429 -59.58 -18.49 -4.99
N PHE A 430 -58.79 -17.61 -4.38
CA PHE A 430 -59.03 -17.09 -3.03
C PHE A 430 -59.99 -15.90 -3.00
N GLY A 431 -60.40 -15.40 -4.17
CA GLY A 431 -61.25 -14.23 -4.31
C GLY A 431 -60.54 -12.92 -3.96
N PRO A 432 -61.21 -11.77 -4.15
CA PRO A 432 -60.56 -10.48 -4.03
C PRO A 432 -60.48 -9.99 -2.56
N GLU A 433 -59.31 -9.46 -2.15
CA GLU A 433 -59.07 -8.89 -0.83
C GLU A 433 -59.57 -7.44 -0.77
N GLU A 434 -60.45 -7.11 0.18
CA GLU A 434 -60.89 -5.72 0.37
C GLU A 434 -59.77 -4.84 0.95
N MET A 435 -59.49 -3.74 0.27
CA MET A 435 -58.48 -2.75 0.68
C MET A 435 -59.06 -1.79 1.74
N ARG A 436 -59.29 -2.32 2.94
CA ARG A 436 -60.08 -1.65 4.02
C ARG A 436 -59.42 -0.42 4.63
N PHE A 437 -58.09 -0.38 4.66
CA PHE A 437 -57.33 0.63 5.40
C PHE A 437 -56.86 1.76 4.48
N PRO A 438 -57.43 2.99 4.56
CA PRO A 438 -57.13 4.07 3.63
C PRO A 438 -55.65 4.50 3.64
N ASN A 439 -54.99 4.40 4.80
CA ASN A 439 -53.59 4.80 4.99
C ASN A 439 -52.57 3.67 4.69
N LYS A 440 -53.03 2.45 4.39
CA LYS A 440 -52.14 1.33 4.04
C LYS A 440 -51.53 1.60 2.67
N GLN A 441 -50.22 1.40 2.53
CA GLN A 441 -49.52 1.59 1.25
C GLN A 441 -49.75 0.41 0.32
N LEU A 442 -49.83 0.68 -0.99
CA LEU A 442 -50.21 -0.32 -1.99
C LEU A 442 -49.20 -1.48 -2.11
N TYR A 443 -47.90 -1.24 -1.92
CA TYR A 443 -46.88 -2.29 -1.98
C TYR A 443 -47.09 -3.40 -0.95
N SER A 444 -47.81 -3.12 0.15
CA SER A 444 -48.10 -4.12 1.18
C SER A 444 -49.12 -5.18 0.75
N TYR A 445 -49.73 -5.02 -0.42
CA TYR A 445 -50.55 -6.04 -1.09
C TYR A 445 -49.73 -6.84 -2.11
N ASN A 446 -48.42 -6.61 -2.25
CA ASN A 446 -47.54 -7.26 -3.23
C ASN A 446 -48.01 -7.16 -4.69
N ILE A 447 -48.67 -6.06 -5.05
CA ILE A 447 -49.26 -5.83 -6.37
C ILE A 447 -48.20 -5.96 -7.46
N GLN A 448 -48.45 -6.84 -8.43
CA GLN A 448 -47.61 -7.07 -9.60
C GLN A 448 -48.27 -6.54 -10.89
N SER A 449 -47.49 -6.45 -11.95
CA SER A 449 -48.01 -6.05 -13.26
C SER A 449 -48.89 -7.15 -13.84
N GLY A 450 -50.14 -6.83 -14.15
CA GLY A 450 -51.16 -7.80 -14.60
C GLY A 450 -52.28 -8.01 -13.58
N ASP A 451 -52.06 -7.65 -12.32
CA ASP A 451 -53.06 -7.74 -11.26
C ASP A 451 -54.28 -6.86 -11.50
N GLU A 452 -55.37 -7.16 -10.77
CA GLU A 452 -56.64 -6.46 -10.92
C GLU A 452 -57.07 -5.76 -9.62
N ILE A 453 -57.60 -4.54 -9.75
CA ILE A 453 -58.27 -3.81 -8.68
C ILE A 453 -59.71 -3.56 -9.10
N ILE A 454 -60.63 -4.19 -8.38
CA ILE A 454 -62.07 -4.08 -8.59
C ILE A 454 -62.60 -2.92 -7.76
N ILE A 455 -63.33 -2.02 -8.40
CA ILE A 455 -63.94 -0.83 -7.79
C ILE A 455 -65.42 -1.11 -7.62
N ASP A 456 -65.95 -0.89 -6.42
CA ASP A 456 -67.37 -1.05 -6.10
C ASP A 456 -67.93 0.21 -5.45
N ALA A 457 -69.18 0.54 -5.78
CA ALA A 457 -69.85 1.72 -5.28
C ALA A 457 -70.44 1.43 -3.88
N LYS A 458 -69.99 2.20 -2.89
CA LYS A 458 -70.55 2.15 -1.54
C LYS A 458 -71.96 2.77 -1.59
N LYS A 459 -72.98 1.94 -1.34
CA LYS A 459 -74.37 2.37 -1.21
C LYS A 459 -74.57 3.40 -0.11
#